data_AF-A0AAV4M573-F1
#
_entry.id   AF-A0AAV4M573-F1
#
_cell.length_a   1.000
_cell.length_b   1.000
_cell.length_c   1.000
_cell.angle_alpha   90.00
_cell.angle_beta   90.00
_cell.angle_gamma   90.00
#
_symmetry.space_group_name_H-M   'P 1'
#
loop_
_entity.id
_entity.type
_entity.pdbx_description
1 polymer ?
#
loop_
_entity_poly.entity_id
_entity_poly.type
_entity_poly.pdbx_seq_one_letter_code
_entity_poly.pdbx_strand_id
1 'polypeptide(L)'
;MDSVEIHIFSDASIVAYGAVTYFRYVNSRGEVGTSFEISKSRISPLKKLSLPRLELMGALIAARLWKYLSKVFCGLVDGVFLWTDSEICLCWIKGSAREWKQFVSHRVLEIQDCTSPDRWKFCPYLENPADKLTRGENSHTLLNDNVWWRGPVWLRGSGNQWPRQKFERVTDEQKLEKLNTCVHAILPQTEIILDENEFSNLGKMLRVTLWVKRFIAKLRKKTCESGTLTAEEIKEAEEYWVRRVQLDNYCSDIHLLKKNKPVPPHSKIYSLVPCVDDRGILCVKGRLEQAELFHNEKHPAILPKSKFTDLIIMSEHVKSFHSGVVSTLSRVRNNFWIPRGRQVVKKVICECLICKKYALKPAKQLTGQLPRDRVVESPPFAVVGIDFTGA
;
A
#
# COMPACT_ATOMS: atom_id res chain seq x y z
N MET A 1 -32.41 -15.43 -35.04
CA MET A 1 -31.12 -15.64 -34.35
C MET A 1 -31.51 -15.99 -32.95
N ASP A 2 -31.16 -17.19 -32.51
CA ASP A 2 -31.73 -17.75 -31.29
C ASP A 2 -30.87 -17.42 -30.06
N SER A 3 -29.61 -17.06 -30.29
CA SER A 3 -28.75 -16.39 -29.31
C SER A 3 -27.62 -15.61 -29.97
N VAL A 4 -27.19 -14.53 -29.33
CA VAL A 4 -26.06 -13.66 -29.72
C VAL A 4 -25.16 -13.40 -28.52
N GLU A 5 -23.89 -13.75 -28.64
CA GLU A 5 -22.86 -13.56 -27.62
C GLU A 5 -21.76 -12.66 -28.16
N ILE A 6 -21.14 -11.87 -27.28
CA ILE A 6 -19.93 -11.09 -27.58
C ILE A 6 -18.70 -11.80 -27.01
N HIS A 7 -17.68 -11.95 -27.85
CA HIS A 7 -16.38 -12.49 -27.46
C HIS A 7 -15.29 -11.46 -27.71
N ILE A 8 -14.58 -11.05 -26.65
CA ILE A 8 -13.52 -10.04 -26.72
C ILE A 8 -12.18 -10.67 -26.36
N PHE A 9 -11.23 -10.64 -27.27
CA PHE A 9 -9.88 -11.16 -27.08
C PHE A 9 -8.92 -10.01 -26.83
N SER A 10 -8.09 -10.12 -25.80
CA SER A 10 -7.05 -9.15 -25.47
C SER A 10 -5.67 -9.76 -25.55
N ASP A 11 -4.71 -8.93 -25.92
CA ASP A 11 -3.29 -9.26 -25.91
C ASP A 11 -2.43 -8.02 -25.65
N ALA A 12 -1.16 -8.23 -25.29
CA ALA A 12 -0.15 -7.20 -25.23
C ALA A 12 1.25 -7.70 -25.60
N SER A 13 1.97 -6.83 -26.29
CA SER A 13 3.42 -6.92 -26.51
C SER A 13 4.12 -5.73 -25.86
N ILE A 14 5.46 -5.74 -25.89
CA ILE A 14 6.28 -4.59 -25.47
C ILE A 14 6.03 -3.33 -26.32
N VAL A 15 5.49 -3.49 -27.53
CA VAL A 15 5.27 -2.41 -28.51
C VAL A 15 3.85 -1.86 -28.43
N ALA A 16 2.84 -2.73 -28.32
CA ALA A 16 1.44 -2.34 -28.34
C ALA A 16 0.57 -3.32 -27.54
N TYR A 17 -0.60 -2.88 -27.11
CA TYR A 17 -1.61 -3.70 -26.43
C TYR A 17 -2.99 -3.33 -26.92
N GLY A 18 -3.95 -4.26 -26.82
CA GLY A 18 -5.31 -3.98 -27.24
C GLY A 18 -6.22 -5.19 -27.20
N ALA A 19 -7.34 -5.05 -27.91
CA ALA A 19 -8.36 -6.08 -27.96
C ALA A 19 -9.15 -6.08 -29.28
N VAL A 20 -9.71 -7.24 -29.61
CA VAL A 20 -10.57 -7.48 -30.78
C VAL A 20 -11.86 -8.17 -30.37
N THR A 21 -12.97 -7.82 -30.99
CA THR A 21 -14.31 -8.27 -30.62
C THR A 21 -15.01 -8.96 -31.78
N TYR A 22 -15.69 -10.06 -31.45
CA TYR A 22 -16.52 -10.83 -32.37
C TYR A 22 -17.93 -11.02 -31.81
N PHE A 23 -18.92 -11.05 -32.68
CA PHE A 23 -20.17 -11.73 -32.39
C PHE A 23 -20.04 -13.22 -32.63
N ARG A 24 -20.70 -14.00 -31.77
CA ARG A 24 -21.01 -15.40 -31.96
C ARG A 24 -22.52 -15.53 -31.93
N TYR A 25 -23.12 -16.13 -32.95
CA TYR A 25 -24.58 -16.25 -33.04
C TYR A 25 -25.00 -17.64 -33.52
N VAL A 26 -26.20 -18.05 -33.14
CA VAL A 26 -26.85 -19.26 -33.64
C VAL A 26 -27.93 -18.86 -34.65
N ASN A 27 -27.80 -19.33 -35.88
CA ASN A 27 -28.78 -19.08 -36.93
C ASN A 27 -30.04 -19.95 -36.74
N SER A 28 -31.11 -19.67 -37.50
CA SER A 28 -32.36 -20.43 -37.42
C SER A 28 -32.25 -21.91 -37.84
N ARG A 29 -31.11 -22.31 -38.39
CA ARG A 29 -30.79 -23.71 -38.73
C ARG A 29 -29.97 -24.41 -37.64
N GLY A 30 -29.68 -23.72 -36.53
CA GLY A 30 -28.84 -24.22 -35.44
C GLY A 30 -27.34 -24.15 -35.71
N GLU A 31 -26.89 -23.53 -36.79
CA GLU A 31 -25.47 -23.39 -37.12
C GLU A 31 -24.87 -22.17 -36.40
N VAL A 32 -23.64 -22.33 -35.90
CA VAL A 32 -22.92 -21.28 -35.17
C VAL A 32 -22.08 -20.46 -36.14
N GLY A 33 -22.39 -19.17 -36.22
CA GLY A 33 -21.64 -18.17 -36.98
C GLY A 33 -20.80 -17.26 -36.09
N THR A 34 -19.75 -16.67 -36.68
CA THR A 34 -18.91 -15.65 -36.05
C THR A 34 -18.71 -14.47 -36.99
N SER A 35 -18.73 -13.25 -36.45
CA SER A 35 -18.54 -11.99 -37.20
C SER A 35 -17.58 -11.07 -36.46
N PHE A 36 -16.61 -10.48 -37.17
CA PHE A 36 -15.75 -9.43 -36.62
C PHE A 36 -16.55 -8.14 -36.44
N GLU A 37 -16.38 -7.47 -35.29
CA GLU A 37 -17.11 -6.24 -34.98
C GLU A 37 -16.19 -5.03 -34.84
N ILE A 38 -15.27 -5.06 -33.87
CA ILE A 38 -14.40 -3.93 -33.59
C ILE A 38 -13.09 -4.39 -32.96
N SER A 39 -12.00 -3.74 -33.36
CA SER A 39 -10.71 -3.85 -32.69
C SER A 39 -10.23 -2.48 -32.19
N LYS A 40 -9.43 -2.49 -31.12
CA LYS A 40 -8.84 -1.27 -30.55
C LYS A 40 -7.46 -1.56 -30.02
N SER A 41 -6.48 -0.81 -30.53
CA SER A 41 -5.07 -0.90 -30.14
C SER A 41 -4.57 0.39 -29.48
N ARG A 42 -3.50 0.27 -28.70
CA ARG A 42 -2.72 1.38 -28.14
C ARG A 42 -1.24 1.04 -28.16
N ILE A 43 -0.42 2.05 -28.42
CA ILE A 43 1.03 1.94 -28.31
C ILE A 43 1.41 1.84 -26.83
N SER A 44 2.40 1.00 -26.53
CA SER A 44 2.96 0.82 -25.20
C SER A 44 3.49 2.16 -24.63
N PRO A 45 3.29 2.46 -23.34
CA PRO A 45 3.74 3.72 -22.76
C PRO A 45 5.26 3.88 -22.80
N LEU A 46 5.74 5.12 -22.96
CA LEU A 46 7.18 5.44 -22.91
C LEU A 46 7.86 4.98 -21.61
N LYS A 47 7.12 4.99 -20.50
CA LYS A 47 7.59 4.44 -19.23
C LYS A 47 7.55 2.91 -19.32
N LYS A 48 8.72 2.26 -19.25
CA LYS A 48 8.84 0.80 -19.27
C LYS A 48 7.95 0.15 -18.21
N LEU A 49 7.01 -0.67 -18.68
CA LEU A 49 6.17 -1.56 -17.88
C LEU A 49 6.64 -3.01 -18.10
N SER A 50 6.42 -3.87 -17.11
CA SER A 50 6.62 -5.31 -17.30
C SER A 50 5.55 -5.87 -18.24
N LEU A 51 5.86 -6.97 -18.92
CA LEU A 51 4.93 -7.63 -19.85
C LEU A 51 3.59 -7.97 -19.18
N PRO A 52 3.52 -8.55 -17.96
CA PRO A 52 2.24 -8.80 -17.29
C PRO A 52 1.39 -7.54 -17.05
N ARG A 53 2.04 -6.39 -16.80
CA ARG A 53 1.32 -5.12 -16.65
C ARG A 53 0.79 -4.60 -17.98
N LEU A 54 1.46 -4.88 -19.09
CA LEU A 54 0.97 -4.56 -20.43
C LEU A 54 -0.20 -5.48 -20.81
N GLU A 55 -0.11 -6.77 -20.50
CA GLU A 55 -1.22 -7.74 -20.69
C GLU A 55 -2.47 -7.30 -19.92
N LEU A 56 -2.31 -6.86 -18.67
CA LEU A 56 -3.41 -6.27 -17.88
C LEU A 56 -3.99 -5.00 -18.51
N MET A 57 -3.16 -4.21 -19.19
CA MET A 57 -3.63 -3.04 -19.94
C MET A 57 -4.42 -3.43 -21.19
N GLY A 58 -4.03 -4.51 -21.89
CA GLY A 58 -4.80 -5.10 -22.98
C GLY A 58 -6.18 -5.58 -22.49
N ALA A 59 -6.21 -6.30 -21.38
CA ALA A 59 -7.45 -6.74 -20.73
C ALA A 59 -8.33 -5.55 -20.32
N LEU A 60 -7.75 -4.45 -19.82
CA LEU A 60 -8.50 -3.24 -19.52
C LEU A 60 -9.16 -2.62 -20.77
N ILE A 61 -8.50 -2.67 -21.93
CA ILE A 61 -9.10 -2.22 -23.19
C ILE A 61 -10.29 -3.10 -23.56
N ALA A 62 -10.19 -4.43 -23.40
CA ALA A 62 -11.30 -5.34 -23.64
C ALA A 62 -12.50 -5.07 -22.72
N ALA A 63 -12.26 -4.85 -21.42
CA ALA A 63 -13.32 -4.51 -20.46
C ALA A 63 -14.04 -3.19 -20.81
N ARG A 64 -13.28 -2.18 -21.24
CA ARG A 64 -13.83 -0.89 -21.69
C ARG A 64 -14.58 -1.00 -23.01
N LEU A 65 -14.11 -1.84 -23.94
CA LEU A 65 -14.84 -2.13 -25.17
C LEU A 65 -16.19 -2.77 -24.86
N TRP A 66 -16.24 -3.75 -23.95
CA TRP A 66 -17.51 -4.31 -23.49
C TRP A 66 -18.43 -3.23 -22.92
N LYS A 67 -17.94 -2.37 -22.03
CA LYS A 67 -18.74 -1.28 -21.44
C LYS A 67 -19.32 -0.30 -22.47
N TYR A 68 -18.65 -0.14 -23.61
CA TYR A 68 -19.16 0.62 -24.74
C TYR A 68 -20.20 -0.18 -25.53
N LEU A 69 -19.86 -1.42 -25.93
CA LEU A 69 -20.70 -2.27 -26.76
C LEU A 69 -22.00 -2.70 -26.06
N SER A 70 -21.98 -2.89 -24.75
CA SER A 70 -23.16 -3.22 -23.96
C SER A 70 -24.23 -2.11 -23.98
N LYS A 71 -23.80 -0.86 -24.18
CA LYS A 71 -24.71 0.28 -24.37
C LYS A 71 -25.23 0.35 -25.81
N VAL A 72 -24.36 0.08 -26.78
CA VAL A 72 -24.71 0.14 -28.21
C VAL A 72 -25.67 -0.99 -28.59
N PHE A 73 -25.42 -2.20 -28.10
CA PHE A 73 -26.19 -3.41 -28.40
C PHE A 73 -27.10 -3.83 -27.24
N CYS A 74 -27.65 -2.85 -26.52
CA CYS A 74 -28.55 -3.09 -25.39
C CYS A 74 -29.77 -3.91 -25.86
N GLY A 75 -30.03 -5.04 -25.19
CA GLY A 75 -31.15 -5.93 -25.50
C GLY A 75 -30.94 -6.90 -26.67
N LEU A 76 -29.79 -6.84 -27.37
CA LEU A 76 -29.45 -7.78 -28.45
C LEU A 76 -28.56 -8.94 -27.97
N VAL A 77 -27.70 -8.70 -26.98
CA VAL A 77 -26.64 -9.62 -26.59
C VAL A 77 -27.02 -10.38 -25.32
N ASP A 78 -27.02 -11.71 -25.40
CA ASP A 78 -27.37 -12.62 -24.31
C ASP A 78 -26.22 -12.86 -23.33
N GLY A 79 -24.98 -12.67 -23.79
CA GLY A 79 -23.80 -12.96 -22.98
C GLY A 79 -22.51 -12.35 -23.50
N VAL A 80 -21.54 -12.21 -22.60
CA VAL A 80 -20.18 -11.75 -22.92
C VAL A 80 -19.12 -12.70 -22.35
N PHE A 81 -18.07 -12.94 -23.12
CA PHE A 81 -16.88 -13.65 -22.70
C PHE A 81 -15.63 -12.86 -23.10
N LEU A 82 -14.68 -12.73 -22.17
CA LEU A 82 -13.42 -12.03 -22.40
C LEU A 82 -12.27 -13.02 -22.30
N TRP A 83 -11.30 -12.90 -23.20
CA TRP A 83 -10.27 -13.90 -23.44
C TRP A 83 -8.88 -13.26 -23.35
N THR A 84 -7.97 -13.94 -22.67
CA THR A 84 -6.54 -13.61 -22.63
C THR A 84 -5.73 -14.91 -22.58
N ASP A 85 -4.56 -14.88 -23.18
CA ASP A 85 -3.52 -15.90 -23.10
C ASP A 85 -2.57 -15.72 -21.91
N SER A 86 -2.68 -14.60 -21.20
CA SER A 86 -1.92 -14.35 -19.98
C SER A 86 -2.62 -14.96 -18.76
N GLU A 87 -2.09 -16.09 -18.29
CA GLU A 87 -2.54 -16.70 -17.03
C GLU A 87 -2.32 -15.78 -15.82
N ILE A 88 -1.26 -14.96 -15.84
CA ILE A 88 -0.96 -13.99 -14.78
C ILE A 88 -2.05 -12.92 -14.74
N CYS A 89 -2.39 -12.35 -15.90
CA CYS A 89 -3.47 -11.36 -16.04
C CYS A 89 -4.80 -11.96 -15.56
N LEU A 90 -5.12 -13.18 -15.99
CA LEU A 90 -6.34 -13.87 -15.61
C LEU A 90 -6.40 -14.13 -14.08
N CYS A 91 -5.28 -14.49 -13.46
CA CYS A 91 -5.18 -14.64 -12.01
C CYS A 91 -5.45 -13.32 -11.28
N TRP A 92 -4.86 -12.20 -11.75
CA TRP A 92 -5.09 -10.89 -11.15
C TRP A 92 -6.55 -10.45 -11.25
N ILE A 93 -7.19 -10.67 -12.41
CA ILE A 93 -8.59 -10.31 -12.66
C ILE A 93 -9.55 -11.15 -11.81
N LYS A 94 -9.26 -12.45 -11.64
CA LYS A 94 -10.09 -13.35 -10.80
C LYS A 94 -9.84 -13.20 -9.31
N GLY A 95 -8.68 -12.71 -8.92
CA GLY A 95 -8.33 -12.45 -7.52
C GLY A 95 -8.96 -11.20 -6.94
N SER A 96 -8.79 -11.01 -5.63
CA SER A 96 -9.21 -9.78 -4.94
C SER A 96 -8.27 -8.63 -5.31
N ALA A 97 -8.81 -7.54 -5.82
CA ALA A 97 -8.01 -6.37 -6.21
C ALA A 97 -7.19 -5.76 -5.05
N ARG A 98 -7.62 -6.00 -3.80
CA ARG A 98 -6.94 -5.54 -2.58
C ARG A 98 -5.66 -6.33 -2.28
N GLU A 99 -5.44 -7.46 -2.95
CA GLU A 99 -4.23 -8.25 -2.78
C GLU A 99 -3.06 -7.73 -3.61
N TRP A 100 -3.28 -6.80 -4.53
CA TRP A 100 -2.27 -6.37 -5.50
C TRP A 100 -1.73 -4.97 -5.19
N LYS A 101 -0.49 -4.69 -5.62
CA LYS A 101 0.08 -3.35 -5.60
C LYS A 101 -0.76 -2.36 -6.41
N GLN A 102 -0.67 -1.07 -6.05
CA GLN A 102 -1.55 0.00 -6.52
C GLN A 102 -1.77 0.04 -8.05
N PHE A 103 -0.73 -0.21 -8.86
CA PHE A 103 -0.89 -0.23 -10.31
C PHE A 103 -1.88 -1.31 -10.75
N VAL A 104 -1.63 -2.57 -10.35
CA VAL A 104 -2.47 -3.73 -10.71
C VAL A 104 -3.84 -3.60 -10.06
N SER A 105 -3.89 -3.28 -8.76
CA SER A 105 -5.12 -3.12 -7.98
C SER A 105 -6.13 -2.18 -8.66
N HIS A 106 -5.70 -0.98 -9.06
CA HIS A 106 -6.61 -0.01 -9.68
C HIS A 106 -7.15 -0.47 -11.05
N ARG A 107 -6.35 -1.17 -11.87
CA ARG A 107 -6.84 -1.70 -13.17
C ARG A 107 -7.76 -2.89 -12.96
N VAL A 108 -7.44 -3.77 -12.01
CA VAL A 108 -8.31 -4.91 -11.67
C VAL A 108 -9.66 -4.42 -11.18
N LEU A 109 -9.71 -3.41 -10.30
CA LEU A 109 -10.98 -2.79 -9.88
C LEU A 109 -11.79 -2.29 -11.07
N GLU A 110 -11.16 -1.52 -11.97
CA GLU A 110 -11.86 -0.99 -13.15
C GLU A 110 -12.36 -2.10 -14.09
N ILE A 111 -11.59 -3.18 -14.26
CA ILE A 111 -12.01 -4.35 -15.03
C ILE A 111 -13.23 -5.00 -14.37
N GLN A 112 -13.17 -5.25 -13.06
CA GLN A 112 -14.23 -5.89 -12.27
C GLN A 112 -15.52 -5.04 -12.24
N ASP A 113 -15.40 -3.71 -12.29
CA ASP A 113 -16.53 -2.79 -12.41
C ASP A 113 -17.21 -2.85 -13.80
N CYS A 114 -16.47 -3.26 -14.83
CA CYS A 114 -16.99 -3.38 -16.19
C CYS A 114 -17.53 -4.77 -16.50
N THR A 115 -16.87 -5.83 -16.01
CA THR A 115 -17.19 -7.23 -16.31
C THR A 115 -16.98 -8.12 -15.09
N SER A 116 -17.88 -9.09 -14.88
CA SER A 116 -17.71 -10.08 -13.83
C SER A 116 -16.45 -10.95 -14.09
N PRO A 117 -15.62 -11.23 -13.06
CA PRO A 117 -14.45 -12.11 -13.17
C PRO A 117 -14.72 -13.49 -13.81
N ASP A 118 -15.93 -14.03 -13.62
CA ASP A 118 -16.29 -15.37 -14.14
C ASP A 118 -16.39 -15.42 -15.66
N ARG A 119 -16.58 -14.26 -16.29
CA ARG A 119 -16.63 -14.08 -17.74
C ARG A 119 -15.25 -14.05 -18.39
N TRP A 120 -14.17 -13.96 -17.61
CA TRP A 120 -12.80 -14.02 -18.09
C TRP A 120 -12.30 -15.47 -18.23
N LYS A 121 -11.90 -15.81 -19.45
CA LYS A 121 -11.48 -17.15 -19.87
C LYS A 121 -10.07 -17.11 -20.47
N PHE A 122 -9.43 -18.26 -20.45
CA PHE A 122 -8.11 -18.45 -21.04
C PHE A 122 -8.23 -18.79 -22.52
N CYS A 123 -7.37 -18.21 -23.37
CA CYS A 123 -7.22 -18.55 -24.78
C CYS A 123 -5.77 -18.96 -25.05
N PRO A 124 -5.49 -20.02 -25.81
CA PRO A 124 -4.13 -20.33 -26.24
C PRO A 124 -3.55 -19.21 -27.09
N TYR A 125 -2.26 -18.92 -26.86
CA TYR A 125 -1.51 -17.87 -27.55
C TYR A 125 -1.62 -17.92 -29.08
N LEU A 126 -1.40 -19.10 -29.69
CA LEU A 126 -1.43 -19.27 -31.16
C LEU A 126 -2.82 -19.07 -31.78
N GLU A 127 -3.87 -19.13 -30.96
CA GLU A 127 -5.26 -19.01 -31.39
C GLU A 127 -5.87 -17.68 -30.95
N ASN A 128 -5.08 -16.78 -30.35
CA ASN A 128 -5.50 -15.48 -29.88
C ASN A 128 -5.44 -14.46 -31.04
N PRO A 129 -6.58 -14.03 -31.62
CA PRO A 129 -6.57 -13.08 -32.73
C PRO A 129 -6.00 -11.70 -32.34
N ALA A 130 -5.96 -11.37 -31.05
CA ALA A 130 -5.40 -10.11 -30.58
C ALA A 130 -3.86 -10.03 -30.73
N ASP A 131 -3.15 -11.16 -30.90
CA ASP A 131 -1.69 -11.16 -31.12
C ASP A 131 -1.29 -10.43 -32.42
N LYS A 132 -2.12 -10.53 -33.46
CA LYS A 132 -1.93 -9.80 -34.73
C LYS A 132 -1.94 -8.29 -34.53
N LEU A 133 -2.72 -7.82 -33.55
CA LEU A 133 -2.86 -6.41 -33.23
C LEU A 133 -1.65 -5.87 -32.45
N THR A 134 -0.96 -6.70 -31.67
CA THR A 134 0.14 -6.27 -30.78
C THR A 134 1.52 -6.45 -31.40
N ARG A 135 1.68 -7.42 -32.29
CA ARG A 135 2.93 -7.70 -33.02
C ARG A 135 3.02 -6.99 -34.37
N GLY A 136 1.87 -6.64 -34.94
CA GLY A 136 1.77 -6.11 -36.30
C GLY A 136 1.79 -7.23 -37.33
N GLU A 137 1.02 -7.07 -38.40
CA GLU A 137 0.88 -8.05 -39.48
C GLU A 137 0.86 -7.33 -40.84
N ASN A 138 1.36 -8.00 -41.88
CA ASN A 138 1.33 -7.45 -43.24
C ASN A 138 -0.13 -7.40 -43.76
N SER A 139 -0.50 -6.33 -44.47
CA SER A 139 -1.85 -6.16 -45.03
C SER A 139 -2.28 -7.32 -45.94
N HIS A 140 -1.38 -7.87 -46.74
CA HIS A 140 -1.68 -9.00 -47.64
C HIS A 140 -1.93 -10.30 -46.87
N THR A 141 -1.20 -10.53 -45.77
CA THR A 141 -1.40 -11.69 -44.89
C THR A 141 -2.71 -11.54 -44.13
N LEU A 142 -2.99 -10.34 -43.61
CA LEU A 142 -4.18 -10.06 -42.81
C LEU A 142 -5.48 -10.22 -43.61
N LEU A 143 -5.48 -9.90 -44.90
CA LEU A 143 -6.65 -10.08 -45.77
C LEU A 143 -7.11 -11.54 -45.87
N ASN A 144 -6.17 -12.47 -45.81
CA ASN A 144 -6.44 -13.91 -45.91
C ASN A 144 -6.47 -14.62 -44.56
N ASP A 145 -6.34 -13.89 -43.44
CA ASP A 145 -6.29 -14.46 -42.11
C ASP A 145 -7.70 -14.76 -41.57
N ASN A 146 -8.09 -16.03 -41.62
CA ASN A 146 -9.36 -16.48 -41.10
C ASN A 146 -9.49 -16.31 -39.58
N VAL A 147 -8.41 -16.41 -38.81
CA VAL A 147 -8.45 -16.24 -37.35
C VAL A 147 -8.77 -14.78 -37.01
N TRP A 148 -8.20 -13.83 -37.75
CA TRP A 148 -8.51 -12.41 -37.60
C TRP A 148 -9.96 -12.07 -37.98
N TRP A 149 -10.46 -12.55 -39.12
CA TRP A 149 -11.80 -12.14 -39.60
C TRP A 149 -12.95 -12.94 -38.98
N ARG A 150 -12.71 -14.20 -38.61
CA ARG A 150 -13.75 -15.13 -38.15
C ARG A 150 -13.55 -15.57 -36.71
N GLY A 151 -12.47 -15.16 -36.05
CA GLY A 151 -12.10 -15.68 -34.75
C GLY A 151 -11.60 -17.13 -34.81
N PRO A 152 -11.21 -17.69 -33.67
CA PRO A 152 -10.68 -19.05 -33.61
C PRO A 152 -11.75 -20.10 -33.92
N VAL A 153 -11.34 -21.23 -34.51
CA VAL A 153 -12.26 -22.27 -35.00
C VAL A 153 -13.12 -22.85 -33.87
N TRP A 154 -12.53 -23.05 -32.70
CA TRP A 154 -13.22 -23.57 -31.52
C TRP A 154 -14.35 -22.65 -31.02
N LEU A 155 -14.36 -21.37 -31.40
CA LEU A 155 -15.43 -20.44 -31.02
C LEU A 155 -16.77 -20.84 -31.66
N ARG A 156 -16.73 -21.48 -32.84
CA ARG A 156 -17.90 -22.03 -33.53
C ARG A 156 -18.36 -23.36 -32.94
N GLY A 157 -17.53 -23.99 -32.10
CA GLY A 157 -17.87 -25.19 -31.37
C GLY A 157 -18.89 -24.94 -30.25
N SER A 158 -19.23 -26.03 -29.56
CA SER A 158 -20.00 -25.94 -28.32
C SER A 158 -19.14 -25.36 -27.19
N GLY A 159 -19.74 -24.70 -26.20
CA GLY A 159 -19.00 -24.10 -25.08
C GLY A 159 -18.12 -25.08 -24.30
N ASN A 160 -18.40 -26.39 -24.38
CA ASN A 160 -17.60 -27.45 -23.76
C ASN A 160 -16.25 -27.68 -24.45
N GLN A 161 -16.12 -27.26 -25.70
CA GLN A 161 -14.90 -27.37 -26.51
C GLN A 161 -14.00 -26.14 -26.38
N TRP A 162 -14.43 -25.11 -25.64
CA TRP A 162 -13.62 -23.93 -25.41
C TRP A 162 -12.40 -24.24 -24.54
N PRO A 163 -11.28 -23.53 -24.77
CA PRO A 163 -10.06 -23.75 -24.02
C PRO A 163 -10.29 -23.53 -22.53
N ARG A 164 -9.79 -24.47 -21.73
CA ARG A 164 -9.83 -24.43 -20.27
C ARG A 164 -8.46 -24.08 -19.74
N GLN A 165 -8.44 -23.26 -18.69
CA GLN A 165 -7.23 -22.97 -17.94
C GLN A 165 -6.72 -24.26 -17.29
N LYS A 166 -5.45 -24.59 -17.52
CA LYS A 166 -4.75 -25.59 -16.70
C LYS A 166 -4.31 -24.87 -15.42
N PHE A 167 -4.74 -25.33 -14.26
CA PHE A 167 -4.31 -24.74 -13.01
C PHE A 167 -2.84 -25.10 -12.76
N GLU A 168 -1.92 -24.17 -13.01
CA GLU A 168 -0.54 -24.28 -12.55
C GLU A 168 -0.13 -23.17 -11.58
N ARG A 169 0.97 -23.45 -10.87
CA ARG A 169 1.42 -22.84 -9.61
C ARG A 169 1.59 -21.32 -9.69
N VAL A 170 1.44 -20.68 -8.53
CA VAL A 170 1.75 -19.27 -8.31
C VAL A 170 3.15 -18.92 -8.83
N THR A 171 3.24 -18.08 -9.85
CA THR A 171 4.51 -17.62 -10.43
C THR A 171 5.21 -16.58 -9.54
N ASP A 172 6.53 -16.44 -9.68
CA ASP A 172 7.29 -15.47 -8.88
C ASP A 172 6.89 -14.01 -9.16
N GLU A 173 6.39 -13.72 -10.36
CA GLU A 173 5.87 -12.41 -10.73
C GLU A 173 4.55 -12.09 -10.01
N GLN A 174 3.68 -13.08 -9.79
CA GLN A 174 2.49 -12.91 -8.97
C GLN A 174 2.86 -12.61 -7.51
N LYS A 175 3.91 -13.25 -6.97
CA LYS A 175 4.42 -12.95 -5.61
C LYS A 175 4.96 -11.52 -5.52
N LEU A 176 5.61 -11.02 -6.55
CA LEU A 176 6.20 -9.68 -6.56
C LEU A 176 5.13 -8.58 -6.58
N GLU A 177 3.99 -8.81 -7.23
CA GLU A 177 2.89 -7.83 -7.31
C GLU A 177 1.84 -7.99 -6.20
N LYS A 178 1.87 -9.10 -5.46
CA LYS A 178 1.07 -9.25 -4.25
C LYS A 178 1.54 -8.24 -3.20
N LEU A 179 0.59 -7.58 -2.54
CA LEU A 179 0.85 -6.84 -1.33
C LEU A 179 1.39 -7.85 -0.33
N ASN A 180 2.59 -7.56 0.20
CA ASN A 180 3.18 -8.31 1.30
C ASN A 180 2.32 -8.07 2.54
N THR A 181 1.14 -8.71 2.56
CA THR A 181 0.37 -8.89 3.77
C THR A 181 1.17 -9.91 4.55
N CYS A 182 1.83 -9.45 5.61
CA CYS A 182 2.46 -10.36 6.56
C CYS A 182 1.32 -11.24 7.09
N VAL A 183 1.19 -12.45 6.55
CA VAL A 183 0.44 -13.50 7.22
C VAL A 183 1.23 -13.73 8.49
N HIS A 184 0.67 -13.30 9.63
CA HIS A 184 1.16 -13.76 10.92
C HIS A 184 1.14 -15.29 10.84
N ALA A 185 2.31 -15.90 10.69
CA ALA A 185 2.47 -17.29 11.05
C ALA A 185 2.12 -17.32 12.53
N ILE A 186 0.94 -17.84 12.86
CA ILE A 186 0.43 -17.93 14.22
C ILE A 186 1.38 -18.86 14.97
N LEU A 187 2.42 -18.29 15.57
CA LEU A 187 3.06 -18.89 16.71
C LEU A 187 2.09 -18.66 17.87
N PRO A 188 1.68 -19.71 18.61
CA PRO A 188 0.73 -19.58 19.70
C PRO A 188 1.41 -18.88 20.88
N GLN A 189 1.47 -17.56 20.84
CA GLN A 189 1.72 -16.73 22.02
C GLN A 189 0.62 -15.69 22.09
N THR A 190 -0.47 -16.13 22.71
CA THR A 190 -1.61 -15.35 23.23
C THR A 190 -1.40 -13.84 23.22
N GLU A 191 -1.71 -13.20 22.10
CA GLU A 191 -1.57 -11.76 21.99
C GLU A 191 -2.81 -11.09 22.55
N ILE A 192 -2.57 -10.21 23.51
CA ILE A 192 -3.57 -9.30 24.04
C ILE A 192 -3.92 -8.31 22.93
N ILE A 193 -5.17 -8.33 22.45
CA ILE A 193 -5.65 -7.44 21.39
C ILE A 193 -5.93 -6.06 22.01
N LEU A 194 -4.88 -5.31 22.31
CA LEU A 194 -4.96 -3.87 22.56
C LEU A 194 -4.52 -3.15 21.29
N ASP A 195 -5.25 -2.11 20.90
CA ASP A 195 -4.89 -1.23 19.79
C ASP A 195 -4.04 -0.06 20.33
N GLU A 196 -2.90 0.21 19.69
CA GLU A 196 -2.04 1.34 20.05
C GLU A 196 -2.72 2.70 19.84
N ASN A 197 -3.71 2.79 18.94
CA ASN A 197 -4.38 4.03 18.58
C ASN A 197 -5.34 4.55 19.67
N GLU A 198 -5.75 3.69 20.61
CA GLU A 198 -6.64 4.06 21.70
C GLU A 198 -5.93 4.83 22.84
N PHE A 199 -4.59 4.90 22.78
CA PHE A 199 -3.79 5.50 23.84
C PHE A 199 -3.19 6.85 23.45
N SER A 200 -3.31 7.81 24.37
CA SER A 200 -2.69 9.15 24.29
C SER A 200 -1.52 9.34 25.25
N ASN A 201 -1.28 8.39 26.16
CA ASN A 201 -0.25 8.45 27.18
C ASN A 201 0.47 7.09 27.31
N LEU A 202 1.80 7.09 27.22
CA LEU A 202 2.63 5.89 27.31
C LEU A 202 2.43 5.16 28.65
N GLY A 203 2.45 5.89 29.77
CA GLY A 203 2.27 5.30 31.10
C GLY A 203 0.91 4.62 31.26
N LYS A 204 -0.16 5.22 30.74
CA LYS A 204 -1.50 4.61 30.72
C LYS A 204 -1.48 3.31 29.89
N MET A 205 -0.90 3.34 28.70
CA MET A 205 -0.81 2.18 27.80
C MET A 205 -0.08 0.99 28.45
N LEU A 206 1.09 1.24 29.05
CA LEU A 206 1.87 0.21 29.75
C LEU A 206 1.08 -0.38 30.94
N ARG A 207 0.47 0.48 31.76
CA ARG A 207 -0.34 0.05 32.92
C ARG A 207 -1.56 -0.78 32.50
N VAL A 208 -2.30 -0.34 31.49
CA VAL A 208 -3.48 -1.10 30.98
C VAL A 208 -3.03 -2.46 30.44
N THR A 209 -1.93 -2.50 29.70
CA THR A 209 -1.37 -3.75 29.17
C THR A 209 -1.01 -4.71 30.29
N LEU A 210 -0.43 -4.21 31.38
CA LEU A 210 -0.11 -5.01 32.57
C LEU A 210 -1.34 -5.55 33.27
N TRP A 211 -2.36 -4.72 33.51
CA TRP A 211 -3.60 -5.19 34.13
C TRP A 211 -4.29 -6.27 33.30
N VAL A 212 -4.30 -6.12 31.98
CA VAL A 212 -4.84 -7.14 31.06
C VAL A 212 -4.00 -8.42 31.10
N LYS A 213 -2.66 -8.31 31.12
CA LYS A 213 -1.76 -9.47 31.29
C LYS A 213 -2.03 -10.21 32.59
N ARG A 214 -2.13 -9.50 33.72
CA ARG A 214 -2.47 -10.07 35.03
C ARG A 214 -3.84 -10.74 35.03
N PHE A 215 -4.85 -10.09 34.43
CA PHE A 215 -6.20 -10.66 34.32
C PHE A 215 -6.21 -11.97 33.54
N ILE A 216 -5.51 -12.04 32.40
CA ILE A 216 -5.39 -13.26 31.60
C ILE A 216 -4.60 -14.35 32.34
N ALA A 217 -3.51 -13.99 33.03
CA ALA A 217 -2.76 -14.94 33.84
C ALA A 217 -3.63 -15.55 34.94
N LYS A 218 -4.52 -14.75 35.54
CA LYS A 218 -5.52 -15.21 36.54
C LYS A 218 -6.53 -16.18 35.92
N LEU A 219 -7.07 -15.87 34.73
CA LEU A 219 -7.95 -16.78 33.99
C LEU A 219 -7.27 -18.11 33.63
N ARG A 220 -5.95 -18.08 33.40
CA ARG A 220 -5.14 -19.27 33.09
C ARG A 220 -4.62 -20.01 34.31
N LYS A 221 -5.08 -19.66 35.52
CA LYS A 221 -4.64 -20.25 36.80
C LYS A 221 -3.12 -20.23 37.00
N LYS A 222 -2.41 -19.26 36.41
CA LYS A 222 -0.98 -19.03 36.69
C LYS A 222 -0.84 -18.22 37.97
N THR A 223 0.29 -18.37 38.65
CA THR A 223 0.67 -17.49 39.76
C THR A 223 0.63 -16.04 39.29
N CYS A 224 -0.18 -15.22 39.95
CA CYS A 224 -0.32 -13.81 39.65
C CYS A 224 0.13 -13.00 40.85
N GLU A 225 1.06 -12.08 40.62
CA GLU A 225 1.41 -11.09 41.63
C GLU A 225 0.18 -10.20 41.90
N SER A 226 -0.14 -10.07 43.18
CA SER A 226 -1.24 -9.26 43.67
C SER A 226 -0.66 -8.02 44.33
N GLY A 227 -1.10 -6.82 43.93
CA GLY A 227 -0.60 -5.56 44.49
C GLY A 227 -0.28 -4.51 43.44
N THR A 228 0.61 -3.57 43.79
CA THR A 228 1.11 -2.52 42.89
C THR A 228 1.89 -3.09 41.72
N LEU A 229 1.99 -2.34 40.63
CA LEU A 229 2.80 -2.72 39.46
C LEU A 229 4.28 -2.49 39.76
N THR A 230 5.12 -3.47 39.48
CA THR A 230 6.58 -3.39 39.69
C THR A 230 7.28 -2.71 38.52
N ALA A 231 8.52 -2.26 38.72
CA ALA A 231 9.32 -1.66 37.65
C ALA A 231 9.69 -2.69 36.58
N GLU A 232 9.94 -3.93 36.99
CA GLU A 232 10.19 -5.08 36.11
C GLU A 232 9.00 -5.34 35.20
N GLU A 233 7.78 -5.36 35.74
CA GLU A 233 6.55 -5.52 34.94
C GLU A 233 6.42 -4.40 33.90
N ILE A 234 6.65 -3.14 34.28
CA ILE A 234 6.58 -2.00 33.35
C ILE A 234 7.58 -2.19 32.20
N LYS A 235 8.79 -2.64 32.50
CA LYS A 235 9.82 -2.94 31.49
C LYS A 235 9.38 -4.08 30.57
N GLU A 236 8.79 -5.15 31.10
CA GLU A 236 8.26 -6.25 30.28
C GLU A 236 7.08 -5.83 29.38
N ALA A 237 6.25 -4.89 29.85
CA ALA A 237 5.19 -4.31 29.05
C ALA A 237 5.74 -3.44 27.92
N GLU A 238 6.78 -2.67 28.20
CA GLU A 238 7.48 -1.88 27.18
C GLU A 238 8.14 -2.78 26.14
N GLU A 239 8.90 -3.80 26.56
CA GLU A 239 9.52 -4.79 25.67
C GLU A 239 8.47 -5.57 24.84
N TYR A 240 7.29 -5.84 25.41
CA TYR A 240 6.18 -6.43 24.68
C TYR A 240 5.70 -5.53 23.52
N TRP A 241 5.47 -4.25 23.79
CA TRP A 241 5.04 -3.30 22.75
C TRP A 241 6.13 -3.07 21.69
N VAL A 242 7.40 -2.99 22.10
CA VAL A 242 8.52 -2.91 21.16
C VAL A 242 8.51 -4.11 20.21
N ARG A 243 8.43 -5.33 20.75
CA ARG A 243 8.39 -6.56 19.93
C ARG A 243 7.19 -6.57 18.99
N ARG A 244 6.01 -6.22 19.48
CA ARG A 244 4.78 -6.19 18.68
C ARG A 244 4.90 -5.23 17.50
N VAL A 245 5.26 -3.98 17.78
CA VAL A 245 5.40 -2.95 16.75
C VAL A 245 6.49 -3.29 15.74
N GLN A 246 7.57 -3.94 16.18
CA GLN A 246 8.63 -4.46 15.31
C GLN A 246 8.14 -5.61 14.43
N LEU A 247 7.36 -6.55 14.97
CA LEU A 247 6.77 -7.64 14.19
C LEU A 247 5.81 -7.09 13.12
N ASP A 248 4.95 -6.14 13.48
CA ASP A 248 3.98 -5.54 12.55
C ASP A 248 4.65 -4.87 11.33
N ASN A 249 5.88 -4.35 11.50
CA ASN A 249 6.59 -3.60 10.45
C ASN A 249 7.76 -4.34 9.79
N TYR A 250 8.42 -5.26 10.51
CA TYR A 250 9.68 -5.90 10.12
C TYR A 250 9.64 -7.43 10.25
N CYS A 251 8.45 -8.05 10.24
CA CYS A 251 8.29 -9.50 10.40
C CYS A 251 9.23 -10.33 9.51
N SER A 252 9.32 -9.99 8.21
CA SER A 252 10.18 -10.70 7.26
C SER A 252 11.66 -10.63 7.63
N ASP A 253 12.10 -9.45 8.06
CA ASP A 253 13.49 -9.18 8.39
C ASP A 253 13.88 -9.88 9.70
N ILE A 254 12.99 -9.86 10.70
CA ILE A 254 13.17 -10.58 11.98
C ILE A 254 13.26 -12.09 11.72
N HIS A 255 12.42 -12.64 10.85
CA HIS A 255 12.44 -14.08 10.53
C HIS A 255 13.73 -14.51 9.83
N LEU A 256 14.26 -13.66 8.93
CA LEU A 256 15.54 -13.91 8.27
C LEU A 256 16.70 -13.86 9.27
N LEU A 257 16.71 -12.85 10.15
CA LEU A 257 17.72 -12.70 11.18
C LEU A 257 17.72 -13.85 12.19
N LYS A 258 16.54 -14.33 12.60
CA LYS A 258 16.42 -15.54 13.45
C LYS A 258 16.96 -16.81 12.79
N LYS A 259 17.00 -16.85 11.46
CA LYS A 259 17.59 -17.95 10.68
C LYS A 259 19.06 -17.71 10.32
N ASN A 260 19.72 -16.75 10.97
CA ASN A 260 21.10 -16.32 10.67
C ASN A 260 21.33 -15.93 9.20
N LYS A 261 20.29 -15.43 8.51
CA LYS A 261 20.39 -14.91 7.14
C LYS A 261 20.45 -13.39 7.16
N PRO A 262 21.26 -12.76 6.27
CA PRO A 262 21.32 -11.31 6.19
C PRO A 262 20.00 -10.72 5.71
N VAL A 263 19.69 -9.52 6.20
CA VAL A 263 18.52 -8.75 5.73
C VAL A 263 18.74 -8.32 4.27
N PRO A 264 17.70 -8.33 3.41
CA PRO A 264 17.85 -7.97 2.02
C PRO A 264 18.27 -6.50 1.82
N PRO A 265 19.04 -6.16 0.76
CA PRO A 265 19.51 -4.79 0.51
C PRO A 265 18.41 -3.75 0.32
N HIS A 266 17.20 -4.19 -0.07
CA HIS A 266 16.05 -3.32 -0.29
C HIS A 266 15.24 -3.02 0.99
N SER A 267 15.58 -3.64 2.13
CA SER A 267 14.90 -3.34 3.39
C SER A 267 15.30 -1.95 3.92
N LYS A 268 14.34 -1.25 4.53
CA LYS A 268 14.52 0.09 5.11
C LYS A 268 15.54 0.14 6.24
N ILE A 269 15.83 -1.02 6.86
CA ILE A 269 16.73 -1.16 7.98
C ILE A 269 18.09 -1.76 7.59
N TYR A 270 18.31 -2.12 6.31
CA TYR A 270 19.56 -2.74 5.86
C TYR A 270 20.79 -1.91 6.23
N SER A 271 20.72 -0.60 6.03
CA SER A 271 21.81 0.33 6.36
C SER A 271 22.13 0.43 7.86
N LEU A 272 21.25 -0.09 8.72
CA LEU A 272 21.40 -0.06 10.18
C LEU A 272 22.08 -1.32 10.71
N VAL A 273 22.49 -2.25 9.85
CA VAL A 273 23.10 -3.54 10.24
C VAL A 273 22.28 -4.22 11.35
N PRO A 274 21.01 -4.58 11.07
CA PRO A 274 20.09 -5.01 12.10
C PRO A 274 20.50 -6.36 12.70
N CYS A 275 20.39 -6.50 14.02
CA CYS A 275 20.56 -7.75 14.75
C CYS A 275 19.32 -8.01 15.63
N VAL A 276 19.11 -9.26 16.04
CA VAL A 276 18.07 -9.62 17.00
C VAL A 276 18.76 -10.01 18.29
N ASP A 277 18.33 -9.43 19.42
CA ASP A 277 18.86 -9.77 20.74
C ASP A 277 18.25 -11.06 21.29
N ASP A 278 18.76 -11.55 22.42
CA ASP A 278 18.29 -12.80 23.07
C ASP A 278 16.81 -12.73 23.49
N ARG A 279 16.26 -11.52 23.66
CA ARG A 279 14.84 -11.27 23.98
C ARG A 279 13.96 -11.23 22.74
N GLY A 280 14.55 -11.37 21.55
CA GLY A 280 13.85 -11.33 20.27
C GLY A 280 13.51 -9.91 19.79
N ILE A 281 14.17 -8.88 20.33
CA ILE A 281 14.04 -7.48 19.95
C ILE A 281 15.02 -7.17 18.82
N LEU A 282 14.53 -6.48 17.80
CA LEU A 282 15.34 -6.00 16.68
C LEU A 282 16.13 -4.75 17.09
N CYS A 283 17.46 -4.83 17.04
CA CYS A 283 18.39 -3.79 17.48
C CYS A 283 19.36 -3.38 16.36
N VAL A 284 19.98 -2.22 16.52
CA VAL A 284 21.06 -1.75 15.65
C VAL A 284 22.38 -2.38 16.08
N LYS A 285 23.12 -2.99 15.15
CA LYS A 285 24.52 -3.37 15.40
C LYS A 285 25.43 -2.21 15.01
N GLY A 286 26.20 -1.69 15.96
CA GLY A 286 26.96 -0.46 15.82
C GLY A 286 28.45 -0.63 16.12
N ARG A 287 29.20 0.49 16.03
CA ARG A 287 30.63 0.56 16.35
C ARG A 287 30.93 0.72 17.84
N LEU A 288 29.90 0.75 18.67
CA LEU A 288 30.00 0.98 20.12
C LEU A 288 30.09 -0.32 20.94
N GLU A 289 30.35 -1.46 20.29
CA GLU A 289 30.45 -2.77 20.98
C GLU A 289 31.47 -2.74 22.12
N GLN A 290 32.61 -2.07 21.91
CA GLN A 290 33.71 -1.96 22.88
C GLN A 290 33.58 -0.77 23.85
N ALA A 291 32.51 0.03 23.78
CA ALA A 291 32.33 1.17 24.69
C ALA A 291 31.89 0.71 26.09
N GLU A 292 32.19 1.47 27.14
CA GLU A 292 31.66 1.25 28.50
C GLU A 292 30.25 1.84 28.65
N LEU A 293 29.32 1.37 27.82
CA LEU A 293 27.93 1.82 27.80
C LEU A 293 26.96 0.67 28.14
N PHE A 294 25.72 0.99 28.51
CA PHE A 294 24.72 -0.04 28.73
C PHE A 294 24.35 -0.76 27.42
N HIS A 295 23.92 -2.02 27.51
CA HIS A 295 23.58 -2.82 26.33
C HIS A 295 22.59 -2.11 25.38
N ASN A 296 21.57 -1.45 25.92
CA ASN A 296 20.58 -0.71 25.13
C ASN A 296 21.17 0.54 24.44
N GLU A 297 22.23 1.13 24.97
CA GLU A 297 22.92 2.27 24.37
C GLU A 297 23.89 1.81 23.26
N LYS A 298 24.50 0.64 23.44
CA LYS A 298 25.32 -0.02 22.40
C LYS A 298 24.47 -0.47 21.22
N HIS A 299 23.32 -1.07 21.53
CA HIS A 299 22.42 -1.73 20.59
C HIS A 299 20.99 -1.22 20.76
N PRO A 300 20.71 0.05 20.37
CA PRO A 300 19.39 0.63 20.53
C PRO A 300 18.35 -0.14 19.70
N ALA A 301 17.17 -0.34 20.28
CA ALA A 301 16.08 -1.07 19.64
C ALA A 301 15.48 -0.26 18.49
N ILE A 302 15.30 -0.90 17.33
CA ILE A 302 14.79 -0.23 16.13
C ILE A 302 13.29 -0.05 16.25
N LEU A 303 12.81 1.19 16.19
CA LEU A 303 11.39 1.50 16.23
C LEU A 303 10.89 2.04 14.87
N PRO A 304 9.86 1.42 14.26
CA PRO A 304 9.23 1.95 13.06
C PRO A 304 8.38 3.18 13.39
N LYS A 305 7.79 3.80 12.37
CA LYS A 305 6.83 4.89 12.60
C LYS A 305 5.48 4.29 13.00
N SER A 306 5.10 4.44 14.27
CA SER A 306 3.87 3.92 14.87
C SER A 306 3.30 4.88 15.91
N LYS A 307 2.06 4.66 16.38
CA LYS A 307 1.51 5.45 17.49
C LYS A 307 2.30 5.23 18.78
N PHE A 308 2.73 4.01 19.05
CA PHE A 308 3.60 3.70 20.19
C PHE A 308 4.90 4.51 20.17
N THR A 309 5.53 4.66 19.00
CA THR A 309 6.74 5.48 18.84
C THR A 309 6.47 6.97 19.11
N ASP A 310 5.33 7.50 18.65
CA ASP A 310 4.93 8.87 18.96
C ASP A 310 4.74 9.07 20.49
N LEU A 311 4.19 8.07 21.20
CA LEU A 311 4.04 8.08 22.66
C LEU A 311 5.38 8.03 23.41
N ILE A 312 6.35 7.24 22.94
CA ILE A 312 7.73 7.21 23.49
C ILE A 312 8.38 8.59 23.33
N ILE A 313 8.33 9.16 22.13
CA ILE A 313 8.91 10.48 21.88
C ILE A 313 8.26 11.54 22.77
N MET A 314 6.93 11.53 22.90
CA MET A 314 6.22 12.50 23.73
C MET A 314 6.57 12.31 25.21
N SER A 315 6.70 11.07 25.69
CA SER A 315 7.14 10.77 27.07
C SER A 315 8.53 11.33 27.33
N GLU A 316 9.51 11.08 26.44
CA GLU A 316 10.87 11.60 26.59
C GLU A 316 10.96 13.12 26.44
N HIS A 317 10.12 13.71 25.60
CA HIS A 317 10.00 15.15 25.45
C HIS A 317 9.49 15.82 26.74
N VAL A 318 8.48 15.25 27.39
CA VAL A 318 7.97 15.74 28.68
C VAL A 318 8.99 15.54 29.80
N LYS A 319 9.64 14.37 29.87
CA LYS A 319 10.73 14.10 30.84
C LYS A 319 11.97 14.98 30.65
N SER A 320 12.15 15.56 29.46
CA SER A 320 13.21 16.52 29.15
C SER A 320 12.76 17.96 29.28
N PHE A 321 11.66 18.21 30.01
CA PHE A 321 11.14 19.55 30.28
C PHE A 321 10.91 20.36 28.99
N HIS A 322 10.32 19.73 27.99
CA HIS A 322 10.01 20.35 26.69
C HIS A 322 11.23 20.85 25.92
N SER A 323 12.37 20.16 26.07
CA SER A 323 13.57 20.44 25.30
C SER A 323 13.34 20.36 23.79
N GLY A 324 14.20 21.02 23.02
CA GLY A 324 14.12 21.04 21.56
C GLY A 324 14.26 19.67 20.89
N VAL A 325 14.10 19.67 19.56
CA VAL A 325 14.12 18.46 18.72
C VAL A 325 15.42 17.65 18.89
N VAL A 326 16.57 18.33 18.95
CA VAL A 326 17.88 17.67 19.03
C VAL A 326 18.06 16.95 20.36
N SER A 327 17.77 17.63 21.47
CA SER A 327 17.91 17.06 22.82
C SER A 327 16.94 15.90 23.04
N THR A 328 15.69 16.04 22.58
CA THR A 328 14.69 14.97 22.64
C THR A 328 15.15 13.76 21.83
N LEU A 329 15.65 13.98 20.61
CA LEU A 329 16.17 12.90 19.76
C LEU A 329 17.39 12.20 20.40
N SER A 330 18.26 12.94 21.09
CA SER A 330 19.40 12.38 21.79
C SER A 330 18.96 11.43 22.90
N ARG A 331 17.97 11.83 23.72
CA ARG A 331 17.44 10.96 24.79
C ARG A 331 16.76 9.72 24.26
N VAL A 332 15.97 9.85 23.20
CA VAL A 332 15.34 8.70 22.53
C VAL A 332 16.40 7.72 22.04
N ARG A 333 17.53 8.21 21.50
CA ARG A 333 18.64 7.39 21.00
C ARG A 333 19.39 6.59 22.04
N ASN A 334 19.26 6.89 23.33
CA ASN A 334 19.87 6.09 24.38
C ASN A 334 19.27 4.68 24.47
N ASN A 335 18.00 4.52 24.08
CA ASN A 335 17.32 3.22 24.12
C ASN A 335 16.78 2.78 22.75
N PHE A 336 16.48 3.73 21.85
CA PHE A 336 15.72 3.47 20.63
C PHE A 336 16.29 4.16 19.40
N TRP A 337 16.35 3.44 18.29
CA TRP A 337 16.72 3.98 17.00
C TRP A 337 15.52 4.09 16.06
N ILE A 338 15.12 5.32 15.74
CA ILE A 338 13.98 5.60 14.84
C ILE A 338 14.50 6.00 13.45
N PRO A 339 14.18 5.25 12.37
CA PRO A 339 14.49 5.67 11.01
C PRO A 339 13.88 7.04 10.69
N ARG A 340 14.68 7.95 10.14
CA ARG A 340 14.31 9.37 9.94
C ARG A 340 13.86 10.07 11.25
N GLY A 341 14.44 9.68 12.38
CA GLY A 341 14.03 10.11 13.72
C GLY A 341 13.86 11.62 13.92
N ARG A 342 14.72 12.46 13.34
CA ARG A 342 14.58 13.93 13.43
C ARG A 342 13.23 14.44 12.89
N GLN A 343 12.74 13.85 11.80
CA GLN A 343 11.46 14.24 11.20
C GLN A 343 10.28 13.81 12.09
N VAL A 344 10.34 12.59 12.64
CA VAL A 344 9.31 12.04 13.53
C VAL A 344 9.26 12.84 14.84
N VAL A 345 10.41 13.09 15.46
CA VAL A 345 10.51 13.90 16.69
C VAL A 345 9.99 15.32 16.47
N LYS A 346 10.36 15.97 15.35
CA LYS A 346 9.83 17.29 15.02
C LYS A 346 8.30 17.28 14.91
N LYS A 347 7.72 16.27 14.25
CA LYS A 347 6.27 16.11 14.12
C LYS A 347 5.60 16.05 15.50
N VAL A 348 6.09 15.17 16.38
CA VAL A 348 5.51 14.96 17.73
C VAL A 348 5.63 16.20 18.60
N ILE A 349 6.78 16.89 18.59
CA ILE A 349 6.96 18.14 19.35
C ILE A 349 6.05 19.25 18.84
N CYS A 350 5.85 19.36 17.52
CA CYS A 350 4.91 20.32 16.94
C CYS A 350 3.46 20.07 17.38
N GLU A 351 3.09 18.87 17.83
CA GLU A 351 1.76 18.55 18.37
C GLU A 351 1.64 18.89 19.86
N CYS A 352 2.75 19.07 20.58
CA CYS A 352 2.76 19.40 22.01
C CYS A 352 2.13 20.77 22.29
N LEU A 353 1.08 20.80 23.11
CA LEU A 353 0.34 22.02 23.46
C LEU A 353 1.20 23.04 24.22
N ILE A 354 2.09 22.57 25.09
CA ILE A 354 2.98 23.43 25.88
C ILE A 354 3.98 24.13 24.94
N CYS A 355 4.65 23.36 24.06
CA CYS A 355 5.55 23.95 23.06
C CYS A 355 4.82 24.87 22.08
N LYS A 356 3.60 24.52 21.65
CA LYS A 356 2.78 25.42 20.83
C LYS A 356 2.54 26.74 21.54
N LYS A 357 2.12 26.71 22.82
CA LYS A 357 1.86 27.91 23.62
C LYS A 357 3.10 28.81 23.71
N TYR A 358 4.27 28.24 23.99
CA TYR A 358 5.52 29.01 24.06
C TYR A 358 6.04 29.49 22.69
N ALA A 359 5.68 28.81 21.60
CA ALA A 359 6.08 29.20 20.23
C ALA A 359 5.13 30.22 19.58
N LEU A 360 3.98 30.53 20.19
CA LEU A 360 3.05 31.52 19.67
C LEU A 360 3.73 32.90 19.61
N LYS A 361 3.61 33.55 18.46
CA LYS A 361 4.05 34.94 18.32
C LYS A 361 3.01 35.86 18.98
N PRO A 362 3.44 36.98 19.61
CA PRO A 362 2.52 38.01 20.05
C PRO A 362 1.60 38.44 18.91
N ALA A 363 0.36 38.80 19.23
CA ALA A 363 -0.53 39.41 18.27
C ALA A 363 0.11 40.69 17.72
N LYS A 364 0.03 40.88 16.40
CA LYS A 364 0.45 42.15 15.80
C LYS A 364 -0.66 43.16 16.03
N GLN A 365 -0.33 44.26 16.71
CA GLN A 365 -1.24 45.41 16.73
C GLN A 365 -1.40 45.93 15.30
N LEU A 366 -2.65 46.12 14.87
CA LEU A 366 -2.92 46.85 13.65
C LEU A 366 -2.60 48.32 13.94
N THR A 367 -1.53 48.84 13.34
CA THR A 367 -1.22 50.27 13.41
C THR A 367 -2.32 51.03 12.68
N GLY A 368 -3.02 51.91 13.39
CA GLY A 368 -4.00 52.82 12.79
C GLY A 368 -3.33 53.74 11.76
N GLN A 369 -4.15 54.31 10.87
CA GLN A 369 -3.67 55.35 9.95
C GLN A 369 -3.19 56.56 10.76
N LEU A 370 -2.09 57.17 10.31
CA LEU A 370 -1.62 58.42 10.91
C LEU A 370 -2.66 59.53 10.68
N PRO A 371 -2.97 60.37 11.69
CA PRO A 371 -3.81 61.54 11.49
C PRO A 371 -3.24 62.42 10.39
N ARG A 372 -4.12 63.07 9.62
CA ARG A 372 -3.75 63.95 8.50
C ARG A 372 -2.69 64.99 8.90
N ASP A 373 -2.83 65.54 10.10
CA ASP A 373 -1.98 66.60 10.63
C ASP A 373 -0.52 66.16 10.86
N ARG A 374 -0.23 64.84 10.89
CA ARG A 374 1.15 64.31 10.97
C ARG A 374 1.81 64.09 9.60
N VAL A 375 1.04 64.12 8.52
CA VAL A 375 1.52 63.76 7.17
C VAL A 375 1.45 64.96 6.21
N VAL A 376 0.66 65.97 6.54
CA VAL A 376 0.55 67.21 5.77
C VAL A 376 1.50 68.26 6.31
N GLU A 377 2.21 68.94 5.41
CA GLU A 377 3.09 70.05 5.76
C GLU A 377 2.31 71.17 6.45
N SER A 378 2.83 71.65 7.58
CA SER A 378 2.25 72.76 8.33
C SER A 378 3.35 73.65 8.91
N PRO A 379 3.08 74.94 9.18
CA PRO A 379 4.03 75.83 9.83
C PRO A 379 4.45 75.32 11.22
N PRO A 380 5.66 75.68 11.69
CA PRO A 380 6.12 75.29 13.03
C PRO A 380 5.10 75.67 14.11
N PHE A 381 4.84 74.74 15.04
CA PHE A 381 3.92 74.89 16.18
C PHE A 381 2.42 75.05 15.82
N ALA A 382 2.01 74.89 14.56
CA ALA A 382 0.60 74.94 14.15
C ALA A 382 -0.22 73.77 14.71
N VAL A 383 0.41 72.61 14.92
CA VAL A 383 -0.21 71.41 15.49
C VAL A 383 0.68 70.89 16.63
N VAL A 384 0.11 70.73 17.82
CA VAL A 384 0.80 70.19 19.00
C VAL A 384 0.18 68.85 19.35
N GLY A 385 0.96 67.78 19.24
CA GLY A 385 0.55 66.46 19.71
C GLY A 385 0.88 66.29 21.19
N ILE A 386 -0.12 66.01 22.01
CA ILE A 386 0.07 65.69 23.43
C ILE A 386 -0.16 64.18 23.58
N ASP A 387 0.87 63.44 23.98
CA ASP A 387 0.70 62.06 24.44
C ASP A 387 0.35 62.10 25.93
N PHE A 388 -0.90 61.76 26.24
CA PHE A 388 -1.41 61.83 27.60
C PHE A 388 -1.02 60.62 28.46
N THR A 389 -0.53 59.54 27.83
CA THR A 389 -0.31 58.26 28.54
C THR A 389 1.07 57.66 28.36
N GLY A 390 1.94 58.22 27.50
CA GLY A 390 3.36 57.87 27.40
C GLY A 390 3.57 56.36 27.29
N ALA A 391 3.25 55.78 26.14
CA ALA A 391 3.41 54.35 25.89
C ALA A 391 4.84 53.97 25.48
#